data_AF-A0A5K3FZ91-F1
#
_entry.id   AF-A0A5K3FZ91-F1
#
_cell.length_a   1.000
_cell.length_b   1.000
_cell.length_c   1.000
_cell.angle_alpha   90.00
_cell.angle_beta   90.00
_cell.angle_gamma   90.00
#
_symmetry.space_group_name_H-M   'P 1'
#
loop_
_entity.id
_entity.type
_entity.pdbx_description
1 polymer ?
#
loop_
_entity_poly.entity_id
_entity_poly.type
_entity_poly.pdbx_seq_one_letter_code
_entity_poly.pdbx_strand_id
1 'polypeptide(L)'
;LTAFIQALQQLLVKDVVVVDAHTLEVSWYEPDDVEGILGGFAVSVGPYIPDSVNEPHWRHVANVTADSRSYRITDLEPNTRYQVTVRGY
;
A
#
# COMPACT_ATOMS: atom_id res chain seq x y z
N LEU A 1 -9.90 0.61 23.86
CA LEU A 1 -8.62 1.28 23.48
C LEU A 1 -7.96 0.69 22.23
N THR A 2 -8.41 -0.46 21.71
CA THR A 2 -7.78 -1.13 20.55
C THR A 2 -8.37 -0.73 19.18
N ALA A 3 -9.59 -0.19 19.13
CA ALA A 3 -10.26 0.15 17.87
C ALA A 3 -9.69 1.41 17.19
N PHE A 4 -9.17 2.37 17.96
CA PHE A 4 -8.61 3.61 17.42
C PHE A 4 -7.24 3.43 16.75
N ILE A 5 -6.46 2.42 17.17
CA ILE A 5 -5.15 2.11 16.55
C ILE A 5 -5.35 1.43 15.18
N GLN A 6 -6.44 0.68 14.99
CA GLN A 6 -6.73 0.07 13.69
C GLN A 6 -7.17 1.07 12.62
N ALA A 7 -7.79 2.20 13.00
CA ALA A 7 -8.22 3.23 12.05
C ALA A 7 -7.03 3.95 11.39
N LEU A 8 -5.92 4.12 12.10
CA LEU A 8 -4.67 4.69 11.57
C LEU A 8 -3.85 3.71 10.71
N GLN A 9 -4.15 2.40 10.75
CA GLN A 9 -3.42 1.39 9.98
C GLN A 9 -3.92 1.19 8.54
N GLN A 10 -5.04 1.81 8.18
CA GLN A 10 -5.58 1.81 6.82
C GLN A 10 -5.56 3.23 6.27
N LEU A 11 -4.39 3.69 5.83
CA LEU A 11 -4.40 4.74 4.82
C LEU A 11 -5.18 4.20 3.62
N LEU A 12 -6.28 4.86 3.29
CA LEU A 12 -7.19 4.44 2.23
C LEU A 12 -6.45 4.51 0.89
N VAL A 13 -5.97 3.36 0.43
CA VAL A 13 -5.65 3.17 -0.99
C VAL A 13 -6.91 3.63 -1.74
N LYS A 14 -6.74 4.67 -2.55
CA LYS A 14 -7.80 5.30 -3.30
C LYS A 14 -8.16 4.43 -4.49
N ASP A 15 -7.18 4.18 -5.34
CA ASP A 15 -7.32 3.36 -6.54
C ASP A 15 -6.09 2.49 -6.74
N VAL A 16 -6.30 1.30 -7.30
CA VAL A 16 -5.25 0.46 -7.88
C VAL A 16 -5.63 0.22 -9.33
N VAL A 17 -4.82 0.75 -10.24
CA VAL A 17 -5.04 0.66 -11.68
C VAL A 17 -3.99 -0.24 -12.30
N VAL A 18 -4.43 -1.16 -13.15
CA VAL A 18 -3.52 -1.95 -13.99
C VAL A 18 -3.02 -1.06 -15.12
N VAL A 19 -1.71 -0.83 -15.15
CA VAL A 19 -1.06 -0.09 -16.24
C VAL A 19 -0.74 -1.04 -17.39
N ASP A 20 -0.10 -2.16 -17.07
CA ASP A 20 0.24 -3.25 -17.99
C ASP A 20 0.39 -4.57 -17.21
N ALA A 21 0.77 -5.65 -17.89
CA ALA A 21 0.85 -6.99 -17.31
C ALA A 21 1.84 -7.12 -16.13
N HIS A 22 2.81 -6.20 -15.99
CA HIS A 22 3.85 -6.25 -14.96
C HIS A 22 3.82 -5.01 -14.04
N THR A 23 2.83 -4.12 -14.23
CA THR A 23 2.81 -2.81 -13.59
C THR A 23 1.43 -2.47 -13.03
N LEU A 24 1.41 -2.13 -11.74
CA LEU A 24 0.27 -1.51 -11.07
C LEU A 24 0.60 -0.07 -10.70
N GLU A 25 -0.35 0.84 -10.88
CA GLU A 25 -0.31 2.16 -10.26
C GLU A 25 -1.24 2.15 -9.06
N VAL A 26 -0.67 2.42 -7.88
CA VAL A 26 -1.43 2.59 -6.64
C VAL A 26 -1.48 4.07 -6.31
N SER A 27 -2.67 4.56 -5.94
CA SER A 27 -2.85 5.91 -5.42
C SER A 27 -3.54 5.87 -4.05
N TRP A 28 -3.33 6.90 -3.25
CA TRP A 28 -3.90 7.00 -1.90
C TRP A 28 -4.33 8.43 -1.59
N TYR A 29 -5.27 8.55 -0.66
CA TYR A 29 -5.74 9.84 -0.19
C TYR A 29 -4.67 10.56 0.64
N GLU A 30 -4.74 11.88 0.65
CA GLU A 30 -4.09 12.67 1.68
C GLU A 30 -4.68 12.29 3.03
N PRO A 31 -3.86 11.96 4.05
CA PRO A 31 -4.38 11.69 5.39
C PRO A 31 -4.90 12.97 6.03
N ASP A 32 -6.17 12.95 6.47
CA ASP A 32 -6.85 14.10 7.08
C ASP A 32 -6.37 14.37 8.53
N ASP A 33 -6.05 13.32 9.28
CA ASP A 33 -5.72 13.38 10.72
C ASP A 33 -4.28 12.87 10.97
N VAL A 34 -3.28 13.70 10.65
CA VAL A 34 -1.88 13.41 10.98
C VAL A 34 -1.55 14.02 12.34
N GLU A 35 -1.42 13.17 13.36
CA GLU A 35 -0.80 13.58 14.63
C GLU A 35 0.73 13.57 14.50
N GLY A 36 1.35 14.75 14.51
CA GLY A 36 2.81 14.90 14.43
C GLY A 36 3.32 15.22 13.03
N ILE A 37 4.51 14.73 12.67
CA ILE A 37 5.13 14.94 11.36
C ILE A 37 5.02 13.65 10.56
N LEU A 38 4.35 13.71 9.40
CA LEU A 38 4.35 12.62 8.42
C LEU A 38 5.69 12.64 7.68
N GLY A 39 6.51 11.60 7.88
CA GLY A 39 7.81 11.45 7.22
C GLY A 39 7.70 10.97 5.78
N GLY A 40 6.65 10.21 5.47
CA GLY A 40 6.39 9.71 4.13
C GLY A 40 5.46 8.51 4.12
N PHE A 41 5.50 7.75 3.02
CA PHE A 41 4.74 6.52 2.88
C PHE A 41 5.63 5.36 2.48
N ALA A 42 5.45 4.22 3.15
CA ALA A 42 6.00 2.94 2.76
C ALA A 42 4.96 2.18 1.91
N VAL A 43 5.32 1.87 0.67
CA VAL A 43 4.50 1.05 -0.24
C VAL A 43 5.01 -0.39 -0.18
N SER A 44 4.09 -1.34 -0.06
CA SER A 44 4.39 -2.78 -0.05
C SER A 44 3.39 -3.56 -0.91
N VAL A 45 3.85 -4.66 -1.49
CA VAL A 45 3.05 -5.55 -2.34
C VAL A 45 3.30 -7.00 -1.99
N GLY A 46 2.28 -7.84 -2.07
CA GLY A 46 2.41 -9.29 -1.90
C GLY A 46 1.38 -10.04 -2.75
N PRO A 47 1.69 -11.27 -3.21
CA PRO A 47 0.69 -12.09 -3.87
C PRO A 47 -0.46 -12.39 -2.91
N TYR A 48 -1.69 -12.34 -3.42
CA TYR A 48 -2.87 -12.77 -2.68
C TYR A 48 -2.89 -14.30 -2.62
N ILE A 49 -2.87 -14.85 -1.41
CA ILE A 49 -2.98 -16.29 -1.17
C ILE A 49 -4.31 -16.52 -0.43
N PRO A 50 -5.32 -17.14 -1.07
CA PRO A 50 -6.57 -17.49 -0.42
C PRO A 50 -6.32 -18.36 0.81
N ASP A 51 -7.07 -18.13 1.89
CA ASP A 51 -7.07 -18.95 3.11
C ASP A 51 -5.70 -19.14 3.79
N SER A 52 -4.72 -18.28 3.47
CA SER A 52 -3.43 -18.28 4.15
C SER A 52 -3.62 -17.81 5.59
N VAL A 53 -3.29 -18.69 6.54
CA VAL A 53 -3.16 -18.33 7.97
C VAL A 53 -1.93 -17.44 8.19
N ASN A 54 -0.99 -17.45 7.25
CA ASN A 54 0.20 -16.60 7.27
C ASN A 54 -0.08 -15.29 6.55
N GLU A 55 0.49 -14.20 7.05
CA GLU A 55 0.46 -12.91 6.35
C GLU A 55 1.06 -13.06 4.93
N PRO A 56 0.59 -12.26 3.95
CA PRO A 56 1.20 -12.20 2.65
C PRO A 56 2.71 -12.00 2.79
N HIS A 57 3.49 -12.61 1.90
CA HIS A 57 4.91 -12.33 1.81
C HIS A 57 5.09 -10.90 1.27
N TRP A 58 4.95 -9.91 2.16
CA TRP A 58 5.03 -8.50 1.83
C TRP A 58 6.44 -8.16 1.39
N ARG A 59 6.55 -7.70 0.14
CA ARG A 59 7.75 -7.07 -0.39
C ARG A 59 7.60 -5.56 -0.23
N HIS A 60 8.49 -4.95 0.53
CA HIS A 60 8.65 -3.50 0.52
C HIS A 60 9.13 -3.06 -0.87
N VAL A 61 8.49 -2.06 -1.47
CA VAL A 61 8.85 -1.59 -2.81
C VAL A 61 9.45 -0.19 -2.81
N ALA A 62 9.00 0.70 -1.94
CA ALA A 62 9.50 2.07 -1.87
C ALA A 62 9.12 2.78 -0.58
N ASN A 63 9.96 3.73 -0.19
CA ASN A 63 9.59 4.85 0.65
C ASN A 63 9.47 6.09 -0.23
N VAL A 64 8.33 6.77 -0.16
CA VAL A 64 8.04 8.00 -0.91
C VAL A 64 7.77 9.15 0.04
N THR A 65 7.85 10.38 -0.45
CA THR A 65 7.69 11.58 0.36
C THR A 65 6.26 11.75 0.87
N ALA A 66 6.09 12.56 1.91
CA ALA A 66 4.78 12.89 2.49
C ALA A 66 3.81 13.56 1.51
N ASP A 67 4.31 14.21 0.46
CA ASP A 67 3.50 14.84 -0.60
C ASP A 67 3.09 13.86 -1.70
N SER A 68 3.66 12.65 -1.73
CA SER A 68 3.36 11.66 -2.75
C SER A 68 1.94 11.12 -2.56
N ARG A 69 1.22 10.92 -3.67
CA ARG A 69 -0.15 10.38 -3.70
C ARG A 69 -0.32 9.18 -4.63
N SER A 70 0.74 8.79 -5.34
CA SER A 70 0.78 7.56 -6.12
C SER A 70 2.19 6.99 -6.25
N TYR A 71 2.26 5.71 -6.62
CA TYR A 71 3.50 5.01 -6.95
C TYR A 71 3.24 3.91 -7.98
N ARG A 72 4.20 3.69 -8.90
CA ARG A 72 4.16 2.60 -9.88
C ARG A 72 4.97 1.41 -9.38
N ILE A 73 4.27 0.32 -9.12
CA ILE A 73 4.86 -0.96 -8.72
C ILE A 73 5.14 -1.75 -9.98
N THR A 74 6.42 -2.01 -10.27
CA THR A 74 6.89 -2.75 -11.44
C THR A 74 7.32 -4.16 -11.07
N ASP A 75 7.76 -4.92 -12.09
CA ASP A 75 8.35 -6.25 -11.95
C ASP A 75 7.41 -7.22 -11.21
N LEU A 76 6.13 -7.13 -11.57
CA LEU A 76 5.09 -8.05 -11.12
C LEU A 76 4.92 -9.19 -12.12
N GLU A 77 4.60 -10.37 -11.62
CA GLU A 77 4.29 -11.53 -12.44
C GLU A 77 2.87 -11.36 -13.04
N PRO A 78 2.70 -11.48 -14.36
CA PRO A 78 1.39 -11.43 -14.99
C PRO A 78 0.45 -12.50 -14.44
N ASN A 79 -0.87 -12.29 -14.60
CA ASN A 79 -1.89 -13.23 -14.16
C ASN A 79 -1.80 -13.64 -12.67
N THR A 80 -1.20 -12.77 -11.84
CA THR A 80 -1.11 -12.95 -10.39
C THR A 80 -1.99 -11.93 -9.70
N ARG A 81 -2.84 -12.37 -8.77
CA ARG A 81 -3.62 -11.47 -7.93
C ARG A 81 -2.72 -10.93 -6.83
N TYR A 82 -2.64 -9.61 -6.70
CA TYR A 82 -1.82 -8.95 -5.68
C TYR A 82 -2.69 -8.27 -4.61
N GLN A 83 -2.09 -8.11 -3.43
CA GLN A 83 -2.51 -7.15 -2.42
C GLN A 83 -1.44 -6.06 -2.31
N VAL A 84 -1.89 -4.83 -2.11
CA VAL A 84 -1.03 -3.65 -1.96
C VAL A 84 -1.38 -2.97 -0.65
N THR A 85 -0.36 -2.49 0.06
CA THR A 85 -0.54 -1.64 1.24
C THR A 85 0.32 -0.40 1.12
N VAL A 86 -0.22 0.70 1.63
CA VAL A 86 0.49 1.97 1.79
C VAL A 86 0.35 2.36 3.26
N ARG A 87 1.47 2.63 3.92
CA ARG A 87 1.50 2.99 5.34
C ARG A 87 2.29 4.28 5.52
N GLY A 88 1.69 5.27 6.18
CA GLY A 88 2.40 6.46 6.64
C GLY A 88 3.39 6.09 7.76
N TYR A 89 4.50 6.81 7.83
CA TYR A 89 5.49 6.70 8.92
C TYR A 89 5.98 8.07 9.37
#